data_AF-A0A7S3C6Q5-F1
#
_entry.id   AF-A0A7S3C6Q5-F1
#
_cell.length_a   1.000
_cell.length_b   1.000
_cell.length_c   1.000
_cell.angle_alpha   90.00
_cell.angle_beta   90.00
_cell.angle_gamma   90.00
#
_symmetry.space_group_name_H-M   'P 1'
#
loop_
_entity.id
_entity.type
_entity.pdbx_description
1 polymer ?
#
loop_
_entity_poly.entity_id
_entity_poly.type
_entity_poly.pdbx_seq_one_letter_code
_entity_poly.pdbx_strand_id
1 'polypeptide(L)'
;ESAEPRMLEAVRGGLRPLLASRSALARRFLSSDASVWTAAACETKNRNKPLKTKQKGCNVLHDPLWNKGMAADYSERDRLNLRGLLPPRVKTLGEQLNKFMRKLRAHGDGPEASIRKNLALQDLHNRNETLYHRVLVEHMQEVAPLVYTPTVGHVCQAFGDQFTRARGM
;
A
#
# COMPACT_ATOMS: atom_id res chain seq x y z
N GLU A 1 -38.62 55.04 1.07
CA GLU A 1 -38.94 54.67 -0.33
C GLU A 1 -38.10 53.47 -0.70
N SER A 2 -38.56 52.33 -1.19
CA SER A 2 -39.88 51.73 -1.46
C SER A 2 -39.62 50.21 -1.41
N ALA A 3 -40.30 49.48 -0.53
CA ALA A 3 -41.45 48.63 -0.87
C ALA A 3 -41.11 47.33 -1.65
N GLU A 4 -41.06 46.24 -0.86
CA GLU A 4 -41.36 44.81 -1.11
C GLU A 4 -42.58 44.47 -2.04
N PRO A 5 -43.07 43.22 -2.28
CA PRO A 5 -42.55 41.82 -2.15
C PRO A 5 -43.10 40.75 -3.18
N ARG A 6 -42.74 39.46 -2.98
CA ARG A 6 -43.58 38.20 -3.02
C ARG A 6 -44.05 37.49 -4.33
N MET A 7 -44.26 36.17 -4.12
CA MET A 7 -45.06 35.12 -4.85
C MET A 7 -44.20 34.11 -5.62
N LEU A 8 -44.11 32.79 -5.34
CA LEU A 8 -44.99 31.76 -4.74
C LEU A 8 -46.37 31.63 -5.42
N GLU A 9 -46.49 30.69 -6.37
CA GLU A 9 -47.64 29.79 -6.68
C GLU A 9 -47.35 29.11 -8.05
N ALA A 10 -47.16 27.80 -8.19
CA ALA A 10 -48.07 26.65 -8.00
C ALA A 10 -49.18 26.50 -9.08
N VAL A 11 -48.99 25.46 -9.91
CA VAL A 11 -50.01 24.50 -10.40
C VAL A 11 -51.11 25.00 -11.36
N ARG A 12 -51.17 24.39 -12.57
CA ARG A 12 -52.41 23.86 -13.17
C ARG A 12 -52.19 23.02 -14.45
N GLY A 13 -52.72 21.80 -14.40
CA GLY A 13 -53.18 20.99 -15.54
C GLY A 13 -52.13 20.07 -16.15
N GLY A 14 -52.30 18.75 -16.23
CA GLY A 14 -53.46 17.90 -15.94
C GLY A 14 -53.11 16.47 -16.35
N LEU A 15 -53.46 15.52 -15.48
CA LEU A 15 -53.39 14.08 -15.72
C LEU A 15 -54.30 13.65 -16.87
N ARG A 16 -53.86 12.67 -17.68
CA ARG A 16 -54.58 11.40 -17.86
C ARG A 16 -53.71 10.33 -18.55
N PRO A 17 -54.00 9.04 -18.30
CA PRO A 17 -53.05 7.94 -18.35
C PRO A 17 -53.16 7.12 -19.65
N LEU A 18 -52.10 6.41 -20.01
CA LEU A 18 -52.24 5.23 -20.87
C LEU A 18 -51.61 4.02 -20.18
N LEU A 19 -52.51 3.24 -19.61
CA LEU A 19 -52.28 1.87 -19.16
C LEU A 19 -52.01 0.96 -20.37
N ALA A 20 -51.06 0.05 -20.14
CA ALA A 20 -51.08 -1.36 -20.55
C ALA A 20 -50.85 -1.74 -22.03
N SER A 21 -49.62 -2.21 -22.29
CA SER A 21 -49.38 -3.58 -22.78
C SER A 21 -47.92 -3.95 -22.43
N ARG A 22 -47.66 -4.62 -21.30
CA ARG A 22 -47.58 -6.07 -21.10
C ARG A 22 -46.52 -6.78 -21.96
N SER A 23 -45.70 -7.58 -21.25
CA SER A 23 -44.66 -8.53 -21.68
C SER A 23 -43.32 -7.89 -22.09
N ALA A 24 -42.15 -8.25 -21.57
CA ALA A 24 -41.70 -9.60 -21.20
C ALA A 24 -40.50 -9.64 -20.24
N LEU A 25 -40.33 -8.71 -19.27
CA LEU A 25 -39.12 -8.66 -18.44
C LEU A 25 -39.36 -8.35 -16.96
N ALA A 26 -40.29 -9.07 -16.33
CA ALA A 26 -40.31 -9.13 -14.87
C ALA A 26 -40.93 -10.43 -14.39
N ARG A 27 -40.19 -11.11 -13.51
CA ARG A 27 -40.54 -12.32 -12.74
C ARG A 27 -40.21 -13.64 -13.44
N ARG A 28 -38.98 -14.11 -13.19
CA ARG A 28 -38.81 -15.50 -12.75
C ARG A 28 -37.91 -15.47 -11.51
N PHE A 29 -38.53 -15.28 -10.35
CA PHE A 29 -38.99 -16.34 -9.46
C PHE A 29 -37.83 -16.81 -8.58
N LEU A 30 -37.95 -16.53 -7.28
CA LEU A 30 -37.15 -17.15 -6.24
C LEU A 30 -37.29 -18.66 -6.40
N SER A 31 -36.22 -19.30 -6.88
CA SER A 31 -36.01 -20.74 -6.78
C SER A 31 -34.88 -20.95 -5.81
N SER A 32 -35.25 -21.57 -4.70
CA SER A 32 -34.41 -22.04 -3.62
C SER A 32 -33.54 -23.20 -4.12
N ASP A 33 -32.39 -22.91 -4.72
CA ASP A 33 -31.30 -23.87 -4.96
C ASP A 33 -29.97 -23.26 -4.51
N ALA A 34 -29.75 -23.30 -3.19
CA ALA A 34 -28.55 -22.84 -2.53
C ALA A 34 -27.33 -23.79 -2.71
N SER A 35 -27.22 -24.48 -3.85
CA SER A 35 -26.19 -25.52 -4.07
C SER A 35 -25.43 -25.41 -5.40
N VAL A 36 -25.64 -24.37 -6.21
CA VAL A 36 -24.99 -24.24 -7.55
C VAL A 36 -24.15 -22.95 -7.70
N TRP A 37 -23.95 -22.19 -6.62
CA TRP A 37 -23.17 -20.94 -6.63
C TRP A 37 -21.93 -20.92 -5.71
N THR A 38 -21.50 -22.06 -5.19
CA THR A 38 -20.27 -22.19 -4.37
C THR A 38 -19.05 -22.69 -5.16
N ALA A 39 -19.00 -22.46 -6.47
CA ALA A 39 -17.84 -22.80 -7.30
C ALA A 39 -17.42 -21.72 -8.32
N ALA A 40 -18.02 -20.53 -8.26
CA ALA A 40 -17.75 -19.44 -9.21
C ALA A 40 -16.95 -18.26 -8.62
N ALA A 41 -16.33 -18.44 -7.44
CA ALA A 41 -15.50 -17.41 -6.79
C ALA A 41 -13.99 -17.72 -6.83
N CYS A 42 -13.52 -18.60 -7.73
CA CYS A 42 -12.09 -18.67 -8.04
C CYS A 42 -11.80 -17.79 -9.26
N GLU A 43 -12.05 -16.49 -9.11
CA GLU A 43 -11.59 -15.51 -10.07
C GLU A 43 -10.07 -15.42 -9.92
N THR A 44 -9.34 -16.21 -10.72
CA THR A 44 -7.88 -16.18 -10.82
C THR A 44 -7.46 -14.88 -11.50
N LYS A 45 -7.58 -13.78 -10.74
CA LYS A 45 -7.13 -12.44 -11.11
C LYS A 45 -5.62 -12.51 -11.40
N ASN A 46 -5.29 -12.45 -12.69
CA ASN A 46 -3.97 -12.27 -13.31
C ASN A 46 -2.78 -12.27 -12.31
N ARG A 47 -2.30 -13.45 -11.91
CA ARG A 47 -1.12 -13.55 -11.04
C ARG A 47 0.12 -13.28 -11.89
N ASN A 48 0.79 -12.16 -11.66
CA ASN A 48 2.11 -11.91 -12.23
C ASN A 48 3.03 -13.10 -11.92
N LYS A 49 3.75 -13.59 -12.95
CA LYS A 49 4.70 -14.70 -12.79
C LYS A 49 5.75 -14.32 -11.74
N PRO A 50 6.14 -15.22 -10.83
CA PRO A 50 7.17 -14.92 -9.84
C PRO A 50 8.52 -14.63 -10.55
N LEU A 51 9.22 -13.61 -10.07
CA LEU A 51 10.56 -13.27 -10.55
C LEU A 51 11.53 -14.37 -10.13
N LYS A 52 12.35 -14.84 -11.08
CA LYS A 52 13.36 -15.88 -10.84
C LYS A 52 14.72 -15.25 -10.65
N THR A 53 15.42 -15.64 -9.58
CA THR A 53 16.77 -15.18 -9.28
C THR A 53 17.80 -16.29 -9.52
N LYS A 54 19.02 -15.92 -9.89
CA LYS A 54 20.16 -16.85 -9.97
C LYS A 54 20.91 -16.93 -8.64
N GLN A 55 20.84 -15.88 -7.82
CA GLN A 55 21.55 -15.75 -6.55
C GLN A 55 20.89 -16.59 -5.44
N LYS A 56 21.70 -17.04 -4.48
CA LYS A 56 21.29 -17.86 -3.32
C LYS A 56 22.05 -17.43 -2.07
N GLY A 57 21.56 -17.83 -0.90
CA GLY A 57 22.21 -17.63 0.39
C GLY A 57 22.32 -16.15 0.78
N CYS A 58 23.47 -15.76 1.34
CA CYS A 58 23.73 -14.40 1.82
C CYS A 58 23.61 -13.33 0.71
N ASN A 59 23.96 -13.66 -0.54
CA ASN A 59 23.88 -12.71 -1.66
C ASN A 59 22.45 -12.17 -1.85
N VAL A 60 21.43 -13.02 -1.68
CA VAL A 60 20.02 -12.61 -1.76
C VAL A 60 19.65 -11.62 -0.65
N LEU A 61 20.28 -11.72 0.52
CA LEU A 61 20.01 -10.82 1.65
C LEU A 61 20.75 -9.49 1.54
N HIS A 62 21.89 -9.45 0.84
CA HIS A 62 22.65 -8.22 0.61
C HIS A 62 22.08 -7.35 -0.51
N ASP A 63 21.35 -7.97 -1.45
CA ASP A 63 20.72 -7.26 -2.56
C ASP A 63 19.33 -6.74 -2.17
N PRO A 64 19.13 -5.40 -2.12
CA PRO A 64 17.90 -4.80 -1.62
C PRO A 64 16.67 -5.08 -2.50
N LEU A 65 16.90 -5.42 -3.78
CA LEU A 65 15.86 -5.78 -4.73
C LEU A 65 15.24 -7.16 -4.41
N TRP A 66 16.07 -8.11 -3.94
CA TRP A 66 15.66 -9.49 -3.68
C TRP A 66 15.34 -9.75 -2.21
N ASN A 67 15.91 -8.96 -1.31
CA ASN A 67 15.77 -9.16 0.12
C ASN A 67 14.35 -8.86 0.61
N LYS A 68 13.66 -9.90 1.10
CA LYS A 68 12.34 -9.80 1.75
C LYS A 68 12.42 -9.81 3.28
N GLY A 69 13.62 -9.96 3.85
CA GLY A 69 13.83 -10.19 5.27
C GLY A 69 12.96 -11.32 5.81
N MET A 70 12.24 -11.08 6.90
CA MET A 70 11.36 -12.08 7.54
C MET A 70 10.11 -12.44 6.73
N ALA A 71 9.85 -11.78 5.60
CA ALA A 71 8.68 -12.06 4.76
C ALA A 71 8.90 -13.21 3.76
N ALA A 72 10.13 -13.74 3.69
CA ALA A 72 10.38 -14.97 2.96
C ALA A 72 9.67 -16.14 3.63
N ASP A 73 8.83 -16.84 2.85
CA ASP A 73 8.12 -18.06 3.26
C ASP A 73 9.10 -19.23 3.44
N TYR A 74 8.70 -20.28 4.17
CA TYR A 74 9.54 -21.45 4.38
C TYR A 74 9.95 -22.12 3.06
N SER A 75 9.01 -22.25 2.12
CA SER A 75 9.30 -22.83 0.81
C SER A 75 10.32 -22.01 0.01
N GLU A 76 10.28 -20.69 0.13
CA GLU A 76 11.23 -19.78 -0.50
C GLU A 76 12.60 -19.86 0.18
N ARG A 77 12.63 -19.95 1.51
CA ARG A 77 13.87 -20.08 2.28
C ARG A 77 14.62 -21.36 1.93
N ASP A 78 13.93 -22.48 1.77
CA ASP A 78 14.55 -23.74 1.42
C ASP A 78 15.10 -23.70 -0.02
N ARG A 79 14.38 -23.09 -0.96
CA ARG A 79 14.82 -22.94 -2.36
C ARG A 79 16.02 -22.00 -2.53
N LEU A 80 16.08 -20.93 -1.73
CA LEU A 80 17.11 -19.90 -1.79
C LEU A 80 18.25 -20.14 -0.79
N ASN A 81 18.25 -21.25 -0.05
CA ASN A 81 19.24 -21.59 0.98
C ASN A 81 19.35 -20.51 2.08
N LEU A 82 18.21 -19.98 2.54
CA LEU A 82 18.13 -18.96 3.61
C LEU A 82 17.87 -19.57 5.00
N ARG A 83 17.75 -20.89 5.09
CA ARG A 83 17.53 -21.58 6.35
C ARG A 83 18.75 -21.43 7.27
N GLY A 84 18.51 -21.07 8.53
CA GLY A 84 19.56 -20.73 9.50
C GLY A 84 20.05 -19.28 9.46
N LEU A 85 19.89 -18.56 8.35
CA LEU A 85 20.26 -17.13 8.25
C LEU A 85 19.18 -16.19 8.81
N LEU A 86 17.92 -16.60 8.71
CA LEU A 86 16.78 -15.82 9.19
C LEU A 86 16.12 -16.48 10.41
N PRO A 87 15.59 -15.68 11.36
CA PRO A 87 14.78 -16.20 12.46
C PRO A 87 13.62 -17.08 11.97
N PRO A 88 13.18 -18.09 12.73
CA PRO A 88 12.19 -19.06 12.26
C PRO A 88 10.81 -18.44 12.03
N ARG A 89 10.47 -17.32 12.67
CA ARG A 89 9.17 -16.66 12.52
C ARG A 89 9.08 -15.94 11.17
N VAL A 90 8.05 -16.25 10.39
CA VAL A 90 7.69 -15.52 9.17
C VAL A 90 6.80 -14.33 9.56
N LYS A 91 7.02 -13.17 8.93
CA LYS A 91 6.20 -11.97 9.13
C LYS A 91 5.64 -11.49 7.81
N THR A 92 4.37 -11.14 7.80
CA THR A 92 3.75 -10.52 6.62
C THR A 92 4.38 -9.16 6.32
N LEU A 93 4.30 -8.73 5.06
CA LEU A 93 4.83 -7.42 4.65
C LEU A 93 4.14 -6.26 5.40
N GLY A 94 2.84 -6.40 5.72
CA GLY A 94 2.11 -5.44 6.55
C GLY A 94 2.59 -5.39 8.01
N GLU A 95 2.90 -6.53 8.63
CA GLU A 95 3.50 -6.55 9.98
C GLU A 95 4.88 -5.87 10.02
N GLN A 96 5.68 -6.05 8.97
CA GLN A 96 6.98 -5.40 8.85
C GLN A 96 6.81 -3.89 8.71
N LEU A 97 5.88 -3.45 7.87
CA LEU A 97 5.52 -2.03 7.72
C LEU A 97 5.06 -1.43 9.04
N ASN A 98 4.11 -2.06 9.72
CA ASN A 98 3.62 -1.61 11.03
C ASN A 98 4.75 -1.53 12.06
N LYS A 99 5.68 -2.50 12.08
CA LYS A 99 6.85 -2.47 12.95
C LYS A 99 7.77 -1.29 12.60
N PHE A 100 7.99 -1.03 11.32
CA PHE A 100 8.84 0.07 10.86
C PHE A 100 8.22 1.43 11.19
N MET A 101 6.94 1.64 10.90
CA MET A 101 6.24 2.89 11.21
C MET A 101 6.22 3.20 12.71
N ARG A 102 6.02 2.20 13.57
CA ARG A 102 6.14 2.41 15.04
C ARG A 102 7.53 2.89 15.43
N LYS A 103 8.59 2.32 14.84
CA LYS A 103 9.96 2.78 15.09
C LYS A 103 10.20 4.19 14.58
N LEU A 104 9.68 4.50 13.39
CA LEU A 104 9.83 5.81 12.76
C LEU A 104 9.17 6.92 13.60
N ARG A 105 7.96 6.66 14.12
CA ARG A 105 7.25 7.56 15.03
C ARG A 105 7.89 7.70 16.41
N ALA A 106 8.60 6.67 16.88
CA ALA A 106 9.31 6.72 18.16
C ALA A 106 10.48 7.72 18.20
N HIS A 107 10.95 8.21 17.05
CA HIS A 107 12.00 9.22 17.00
C HIS A 107 11.55 10.63 17.42
N GLY A 108 10.25 10.84 17.68
CA GLY A 108 9.69 12.14 18.07
C GLY A 108 9.63 13.14 16.93
N ASP A 109 9.34 14.41 17.22
CA ASP A 109 9.19 15.48 16.23
C ASP A 109 10.22 16.59 16.42
N GLY A 110 10.59 17.24 15.32
CA GLY A 110 11.63 18.28 15.30
C GLY A 110 12.63 18.10 14.14
N PRO A 111 13.53 19.08 13.92
CA PRO A 111 14.48 19.06 12.82
C PRO A 111 15.50 17.91 12.94
N GLU A 112 16.09 17.72 14.12
CA GLU A 112 17.02 16.60 14.36
C GLU A 112 16.34 15.22 14.26
N ALA A 113 15.12 15.11 14.77
CA ALA A 113 14.33 13.89 14.66
C ALA A 113 14.01 13.56 13.19
N SER A 114 13.72 14.57 12.37
CA SER A 114 13.44 14.40 10.94
C SER A 114 14.66 13.86 10.19
N ILE A 115 15.87 14.33 10.54
CA ILE A 115 17.13 13.80 10.01
C ILE A 115 17.30 12.32 10.38
N ARG A 116 17.07 11.94 11.65
CA ARG A 116 17.12 10.53 12.08
C ARG A 116 16.10 9.65 11.37
N LYS A 117 14.87 10.16 11.18
CA LYS A 117 13.81 9.46 10.43
C LYS A 117 14.21 9.28 8.96
N ASN A 118 14.82 10.28 8.33
CA ASN A 118 15.34 10.19 6.98
C ASN A 118 16.45 9.13 6.88
N LEU A 119 17.41 9.11 7.80
CA LEU A 119 18.46 8.09 7.84
C LEU A 119 17.88 6.67 7.99
N ALA A 120 16.87 6.50 8.85
CA ALA A 120 16.18 5.22 9.01
C ALA A 120 15.46 4.77 7.73
N LEU A 121 14.91 5.71 6.94
CA LEU A 121 14.32 5.44 5.63
C LEU A 121 15.38 5.05 4.60
N GLN A 122 16.54 5.73 4.59
CA GLN A 122 17.66 5.36 3.72
C GLN A 122 18.21 3.96 4.06
N ASP A 123 18.36 3.63 5.34
CA ASP A 123 18.77 2.29 5.80
C ASP A 123 17.73 1.22 5.43
N LEU A 124 16.43 1.55 5.48
CA LEU A 124 15.39 0.66 4.96
C LEU A 124 15.55 0.44 3.45
N HIS A 125 15.69 1.53 2.68
CA HIS A 125 15.88 1.49 1.24
C HIS A 125 17.11 0.66 0.82
N ASN A 126 18.20 0.74 1.60
CA ASN A 126 19.43 -0.02 1.34
C ASN A 126 19.34 -1.52 1.68
N ARG A 127 18.34 -1.94 2.46
CA ARG A 127 18.13 -3.34 2.84
C ARG A 127 16.99 -4.01 2.11
N ASN A 128 15.89 -3.30 1.88
CA ASN A 128 14.68 -3.83 1.25
C ASN A 128 13.92 -2.72 0.53
N GLU A 129 14.07 -2.69 -0.81
CA GLU A 129 13.41 -1.70 -1.66
C GLU A 129 11.90 -1.91 -1.73
N THR A 130 11.44 -3.17 -1.72
CA THR A 130 10.00 -3.48 -1.78
C THR A 130 9.24 -2.92 -0.57
N LEU A 131 9.79 -3.10 0.63
CA LEU A 131 9.19 -2.56 1.86
C LEU A 131 9.28 -1.03 1.90
N TYR A 132 10.39 -0.46 1.44
CA TYR A 132 10.54 1.00 1.34
C TYR A 132 9.46 1.63 0.46
N HIS A 133 9.28 1.13 -0.77
CA HIS A 133 8.27 1.67 -1.68
C HIS A 133 6.85 1.47 -1.16
N ARG A 134 6.58 0.35 -0.48
CA ARG A 134 5.29 0.14 0.17
C ARG A 134 5.01 1.16 1.26
N VAL A 135 6.00 1.49 2.10
CA VAL A 135 5.86 2.53 3.14
C VAL A 135 5.56 3.89 2.50
N LEU A 136 6.22 4.24 1.40
CA LEU A 136 5.95 5.50 0.70
C LEU A 136 4.53 5.58 0.16
N VAL A 137 4.03 4.50 -0.45
CA VAL A 137 2.68 4.49 -1.04
C VAL A 137 1.60 4.52 0.03
N GLU A 138 1.75 3.75 1.12
CA GLU A 138 0.73 3.68 2.19
C GLU A 138 0.76 4.92 3.10
N HIS A 139 1.93 5.53 3.34
CA HIS A 139 2.12 6.65 4.28
C HIS A 139 2.72 7.89 3.62
N MET A 140 2.30 8.19 2.39
CA MET A 140 2.82 9.30 1.59
C MET A 140 2.80 10.64 2.35
N GLN A 141 1.70 10.98 3.04
CA GLN A 141 1.54 12.25 3.73
C GLN A 141 2.55 12.46 4.87
N GLU A 142 2.86 11.40 5.63
CA GLU A 142 3.80 11.44 6.76
C GLU A 142 5.27 11.36 6.30
N VAL A 143 5.53 10.57 5.24
CA VAL A 143 6.88 10.23 4.81
C VAL A 143 7.42 11.17 3.71
N ALA A 144 6.57 11.75 2.87
CA ALA A 144 6.99 12.68 1.82
C ALA A 144 7.90 13.82 2.31
N PRO A 145 7.56 14.56 3.40
CA PRO A 145 8.41 15.67 3.83
C PRO A 145 9.78 15.21 4.38
N LEU A 146 9.89 13.95 4.81
CA LEU A 146 11.14 13.37 5.30
C LEU A 146 12.10 13.02 4.17
N VAL A 147 11.59 12.60 3.00
CA VAL A 147 12.41 12.16 1.86
C VAL A 147 12.81 13.31 0.94
N TYR A 148 11.97 14.35 0.84
CA TYR A 148 12.21 15.49 -0.02
C TYR A 148 12.24 16.79 0.79
N THR A 149 11.26 17.68 0.69
CA THR A 149 11.28 18.99 1.35
C THR A 149 10.52 19.01 2.68
N PRO A 150 11.03 19.65 3.75
CA PRO A 150 12.28 20.41 3.88
C PRO A 150 13.47 19.60 4.41
N THR A 151 13.25 18.36 4.86
CA THR A 151 14.25 17.59 5.61
C THR A 151 15.49 17.25 4.79
N VAL A 152 15.37 16.99 3.48
CA VAL A 152 16.52 16.67 2.63
C VAL A 152 17.57 17.78 2.64
N GLY A 153 17.16 19.05 2.74
CA GLY A 153 18.09 20.18 2.80
C GLY A 153 19.00 20.12 4.03
N HIS A 154 18.42 19.80 5.20
CA HIS A 154 19.19 19.61 6.43
C HIS A 154 20.08 18.37 6.39
N VAL A 155 19.61 17.29 5.75
CA VAL A 155 20.42 16.07 5.55
C VAL A 155 21.60 16.36 4.62
N CYS A 156 21.41 17.14 3.55
CA CYS A 156 22.48 17.55 2.64
C CYS A 156 23.56 18.39 3.35
N GLN A 157 23.18 19.25 4.30
CA GLN A 157 24.13 20.02 5.10
C GLN A 157 25.03 19.12 5.96
N ALA A 158 24.48 18.03 6.49
CA ALA A 158 25.18 17.07 7.36
C ALA A 158 25.60 15.77 6.63
N PHE A 159 25.61 15.76 5.28
CA PHE A 159 25.74 14.52 4.51
C PHE A 159 27.09 13.82 4.70
N GLY A 160 28.18 14.59 4.82
CA GLY A 160 29.52 14.04 5.03
C GLY A 160 29.61 13.16 6.29
N ASP A 161 29.02 13.65 7.39
CA ASP A 161 29.06 12.95 8.68
C ASP A 161 28.11 11.75 8.72
N GLN A 162 27.03 11.78 7.94
CA GLN A 162 25.97 10.75 7.95
C GLN A 162 26.09 9.74 6.81
N PHE A 163 27.16 9.81 6.04
CA PHE A 163 27.38 8.93 4.89
C PHE A 163 27.51 7.47 5.31
N THR A 164 26.65 6.60 4.76
CA THR A 164 26.64 5.16 5.10
C THR A 164 26.90 4.27 3.89
N ARG A 165 26.09 4.38 2.84
CA ARG A 165 26.20 3.56 1.62
C ARG A 165 26.07 4.45 0.41
N ALA A 166 26.99 4.32 -0.53
CA ALA A 166 26.91 5.01 -1.81
C ALA A 166 25.65 4.59 -2.57
N ARG A 167 24.95 5.58 -3.13
CA ARG A 167 23.79 5.44 -4.02
C ARG A 167 23.93 6.49 -5.11
N GLY A 168 23.57 6.13 -6.35
CA GLY A 168 23.81 6.97 -7.53
C GLY A 168 24.99 6.45 -8.37
N MET A 169 25.44 7.28 -9.31
CA MET A 169 26.58 7.03 -10.19
C MET A 169 27.72 7.99 -9.90
#